data_AF-V2Y0R6-F1
#
_entry.id   AF-V2Y0R6-F1
#
_cell.length_a   1.000
_cell.length_b   1.000
_cell.length_c   1.000
_cell.angle_alpha   90.00
_cell.angle_beta   90.00
_cell.angle_gamma   90.00
#
_symmetry.space_group_name_H-M   'P 1'
#
loop_
_entity.id
_entity.type
_entity.pdbx_description
1 polymer ?
#
loop_
_entity_poly.entity_id
_entity_poly.type
_entity_poly.pdbx_seq_one_letter_code
_entity_poly.pdbx_strand_id
1 'polypeptide(L)' 'MRKLSKEQILMLHSQLIQETGGKDGVRDFSLLESALEAPFQSFGGDELYPTIQAKAARLGYGLIKNHCMFEEFLVMKGV' A
#
# COMPACT_ATOMS: atom_id res chain seq x y z
N MET A 1 -14.37 -7.52 8.62
CA MET A 1 -13.06 -6.88 8.38
C MET A 1 -13.29 -5.67 7.48
N ARG A 2 -12.75 -4.49 7.82
CA ARG A 2 -12.84 -3.31 6.94
C ARG A 2 -11.66 -3.34 5.98
N LYS A 3 -11.94 -3.27 4.67
CA LYS A 3 -10.91 -3.11 3.64
C LYS A 3 -10.62 -1.61 3.48
N LEU A 4 -9.36 -1.27 3.25
CA LEU A 4 -9.00 0.09 2.83
C LEU A 4 -9.32 0.21 1.33
N SER A 5 -10.01 1.29 0.94
CA SER A 5 -10.20 1.58 -0.48
C SER A 5 -8.92 2.13 -1.09
N LYS A 6 -8.84 2.09 -2.43
CA LYS A 6 -7.72 2.68 -3.18
C LYS A 6 -7.55 4.16 -2.80
N GLU A 7 -8.64 4.91 -2.76
CA GLU A 7 -8.66 6.33 -2.42
C GLU A 7 -8.13 6.58 -1.01
N GLN A 8 -8.48 5.73 -0.04
CA GLN A 8 -7.96 5.84 1.33
C GLN A 8 -6.45 5.61 1.37
N ILE A 9 -5.93 4.66 0.59
CA ILE A 9 -4.49 4.38 0.56
C ILE A 9 -3.73 5.51 -0.13
N LEU A 10 -4.27 6.07 -1.21
CA LEU A 10 -3.71 7.26 -1.85
C LEU A 10 -3.73 8.47 -0.90
N MET A 11 -4.83 8.68 -0.18
CA MET A 11 -4.93 9.74 0.82
C MET A 11 -3.88 9.58 1.92
N LEU A 12 -3.72 8.37 2.48
CA LEU A 12 -2.73 8.07 3.51
C LEU A 12 -1.30 8.30 2.99
N HIS A 13 -1.02 7.91 1.75
CA HIS A 13 0.27 8.19 1.12
C HIS A 13 0.52 9.69 0.96
N SER A 14 -0.45 10.44 0.42
CA SER A 14 -0.34 11.89 0.27
C SER A 14 -0.11 12.59 1.61
N GLN A 15 -0.79 12.14 2.68
CA GLN A 15 -0.57 12.66 4.04
C GLN A 15 0.85 12.37 4.52
N LEU A 16 1.34 11.15 4.32
CA LEU A 16 2.71 10.78 4.68
C LEU A 16 3.73 11.64 3.94
N ILE A 17 3.59 11.80 2.62
CA ILE A 17 4.47 12.65 1.81
C ILE A 17 4.41 14.12 2.24
N GLN A 18 3.23 14.63 2.62
CA GLN A 18 3.10 15.99 3.16
C GLN A 18 3.87 16.16 4.47
N GLU A 19 3.96 15.12 5.30
CA GLU A 19 4.68 15.15 6.57
C GLU A 19 6.19 14.97 6.40
N THR A 20 6.61 13.95 5.65
CA THR A 20 8.00 13.51 5.53
C THR A 20 8.77 14.15 4.38
N GLY A 21 8.04 14.75 3.44
CA GLY A 21 8.57 15.21 2.17
C GLY A 21 8.71 14.08 1.15
N GLY A 22 8.69 14.46 -0.12
CA GLY A 22 8.87 13.54 -1.23
C GLY A 22 7.96 13.78 -2.43
N LYS A 23 7.96 12.83 -3.38
CA LYS A 23 7.13 12.89 -4.59
C LYS A 23 5.83 12.11 -4.39
N ASP A 24 4.72 12.84 -4.38
CA ASP A 24 3.40 12.22 -4.35
C ASP A 24 3.02 11.66 -5.73
N GLY A 25 2.22 10.59 -5.72
CA GLY A 25 1.65 9.98 -6.93
C GLY A 25 1.87 8.48 -7.06
N VAL A 26 1.09 7.90 -7.97
CA VAL A 26 1.13 6.47 -8.31
C VAL A 26 2.02 6.27 -9.52
N ARG A 27 2.94 5.32 -9.43
CA ARG A 27 3.79 4.90 -10.55
C ARG A 27 3.03 3.97 -11.49
N ASP A 28 2.35 2.98 -10.91
CA ASP A 28 1.60 1.98 -11.66
C ASP A 28 0.35 1.54 -10.86
N PHE A 29 -0.82 1.88 -11.40
CA PHE A 29 -2.11 1.53 -10.80
C PHE A 29 -2.40 0.03 -10.82
N SER A 30 -1.90 -0.70 -11.81
CA SER A 30 -2.09 -2.15 -11.91
C SER A 30 -1.34 -2.86 -10.79
N LEU A 31 -0.13 -2.40 -10.48
CA LEU A 31 0.67 -2.91 -9.37
C LEU A 31 0.09 -2.56 -8.01
N LEU A 32 -0.54 -1.37 -7.89
CA LEU A 32 -1.28 -0.97 -6.71
C LEU A 32 -2.48 -1.89 -6.49
N GLU A 33 -3.33 -2.08 -7.50
CA GLU A 33 -4.51 -2.94 -7.40
C GLU A 33 -4.13 -4.40 -7.10
N SER A 34 -3.05 -4.91 -7.69
CA SER A 34 -2.49 -6.22 -7.35
C SER A 34 -2.10 -6.33 -5.87
N ALA A 35 -1.48 -5.30 -5.30
CA ALA A 35 -1.13 -5.26 -3.88
C ALA A 35 -2.36 -5.20 -2.95
N LEU A 36 -3.45 -4.56 -3.39
CA LEU A 36 -4.71 -4.45 -2.64
C LEU A 36 -5.47 -5.78 -2.59
N GLU A 37 -5.42 -6.56 -3.67
CA GLU A 37 -6.11 -7.84 -3.77
C GLU A 37 -5.31 -9.01 -3.16
N ALA A 38 -3.97 -8.90 -3.10
CA ALA A 38 -3.10 -9.93 -2.57
C ALA A 38 -3.47 -10.47 -1.16
N PRO A 39 -3.88 -9.63 -0.17
CA PRO A 39 -4.30 -10.10 1.16
C PRO A 39 -5.58 -10.96 1.16
N PHE A 40 -6.38 -10.90 0.09
CA PHE A 40 -7.65 -11.62 -0.03
C PHE A 40 -7.57 -12.83 -0.96
N GLN A 41 -6.37 -13.18 -1.42
CA GLN A 41 -6.16 -14.38 -2.22
C GLN A 41 -6.50 -15.64 -1.41
N SER A 42 -7.14 -16.59 -2.08
CA SER A 42 -7.46 -17.91 -1.56
C SER A 42 -6.86 -18.99 -2.46
N PHE A 43 -6.60 -20.15 -1.87
CA PHE A 43 -6.12 -21.32 -2.58
C PHE A 43 -6.84 -22.56 -2.05
N GLY A 44 -7.40 -23.37 -2.95
CA GLY A 44 -8.14 -24.58 -2.56
C GLY A 44 -9.42 -24.31 -1.76
N GLY A 45 -9.94 -23.07 -1.76
CA GLY A 45 -11.09 -22.66 -0.96
C GLY A 45 -10.74 -22.00 0.38
N ASP A 46 -9.47 -22.07 0.79
CA ASP A 46 -8.99 -21.47 2.04
C ASP A 46 -8.32 -20.11 1.79
N GLU A 47 -8.55 -19.15 2.69
CA GLU A 47 -7.82 -17.87 2.65
C GLU A 47 -6.34 -18.09 2.96
N LEU A 48 -5.45 -17.56 2.12
CA LEU A 48 -4.00 -17.65 2.33
C LEU A 48 -3.55 -16.87 3.58
N TYR A 49 -4.33 -15.87 3.98
CA TYR A 49 -4.03 -14.98 5.10
C TYR A 49 -5.25 -14.92 6.03
N PRO A 50 -5.49 -15.92 6.90
CA PRO A 50 -6.74 -16.00 7.67
C PRO A 50 -6.85 -14.95 8.78
N THR A 51 -5.73 -14.39 9.25
CA THR A 51 -5.72 -13.40 10.34
C THR A 51 -5.61 -11.97 9.83
N ILE A 52 -6.13 -11.01 10.61
CA ILE A 52 -6.05 -9.58 10.27
C ILE A 52 -4.58 -9.14 10.15
N GLN A 53 -3.71 -9.63 11.03
CA GLN A 53 -2.29 -9.34 11.05
C GLN A 53 -1.60 -9.87 9.78
N ALA A 54 -1.94 -11.08 9.34
CA ALA A 54 -1.40 -11.67 8.12
C ALA A 54 -1.82 -10.85 6.89
N LYS A 55 -3.08 -10.42 6.81
CA LYS A 55 -3.55 -9.55 5.72
C LYS A 55 -2.89 -8.19 5.73
N ALA A 56 -2.70 -7.58 6.91
CA ALA A 56 -1.99 -6.30 7.05
C ALA A 56 -0.53 -6.42 6.62
N ALA A 57 0.18 -7.46 7.06
CA ALA A 57 1.55 -7.73 6.65
C ALA A 57 1.65 -7.96 5.13
N ARG A 58 0.70 -8.71 4.55
CA ARG A 58 0.69 -8.96 3.11
C ARG A 58 0.43 -7.71 2.28
N LEU A 59 -0.46 -6.84 2.76
CA LEU A 59 -0.75 -5.55 2.14
C LEU A 59 0.49 -4.66 2.15
N GLY A 60 1.12 -4.47 3.32
CA GLY A 60 2.34 -3.68 3.45
C GLY A 60 3.48 -4.22 2.58
N TYR A 61 3.68 -5.54 2.59
CA TYR A 61 4.66 -6.18 1.71
C TYR A 61 4.36 -5.94 0.22
N GLY A 62 3.08 -6.01 -0.19
CA GLY A 62 2.68 -5.78 -1.58
C GLY A 62 2.96 -4.35 -2.04
N LEU A 63 2.63 -3.35 -1.22
CA LEU A 63 2.86 -1.94 -1.54
C LEU A 63 4.36 -1.64 -1.69
N ILE A 64 5.19 -2.14 -0.77
CA ILE A 64 6.66 -1.96 -0.79
C ILE A 64 7.28 -2.74 -1.96
N LYS A 65 6.96 -4.03 -2.09
CA LYS A 65 7.63 -4.90 -3.07
C LYS A 65 7.28 -4.55 -4.50
N ASN A 66 6.03 -4.13 -4.75
CA ASN A 66 5.59 -3.79 -6.09
C ASN A 66 6.02 -2.38 -6.51
N HIS A 67 6.54 -1.55 -5.59
CA HIS A 67 6.93 -0.16 -5.86
C HIS A 67 5.86 0.60 -6.67
N CYS A 68 4.60 0.43 -6.28
CA CYS A 68 3.46 0.96 -7.04
C CYS A 68 3.31 2.48 -6.92
N MET A 69 3.97 3.11 -5.95
CA MET A 69 3.95 4.55 -5.69
C MET A 69 5.34 5.16 -5.91
N PHE A 70 5.40 6.48 -6.09
CA PHE A 70 6.69 7.16 -6.10
C PHE A 70 7.25 7.22 -4.68
N GLU A 71 8.40 6.58 -4.44
CA GLU A 71 9.04 6.46 -3.12
C GLU A 71 10.15 7.50 -2.91
N GLU A 72 10.15 8.58 -3.68
CA GLU A 72 11.20 9.59 -3.57
C GLU A 72 10.95 10.42 -2.31
N PHE A 73 11.40 9.91 -1.16
CA PHE A 73 11.51 10.65 0.10
C PHE A 73 12.60 11.71 -0.05
N LEU A 74 12.24 12.89 -0.57
CA LEU A 74 13.04 14.08 -0.29
C LEU A 74 12.74 14.47 1.15
N VAL A 75 13.65 14.13 2.06
CA VAL A 75 13.73 14.76 3.39
C VAL A 75 14.12 16.22 3.15
N MET A 76 13.16 17.04 2.74
CA MET A 76 13.29 18.49 2.62
C MET A 76 12.14 19.14 3.38
N LYS A 77 12.11 18.91 4.69
CA LYS A 77 11.71 19.95 5.61
C LYS A 77 12.96 20.40 6.35
N GLY A 78 13.45 21.55 5.92
CA GLY A 78 14.49 22.27 6.63
C GLY A 78 14.06 22.50 8.07
N VAL A 79 14.86 21.95 8.98
CA VAL A 79 15.14 22.53 10.28
C VAL A 79 16.56 23.07 10.19
#